data_AF-A0A0M3J5Z1-F1
#
_entry.id   AF-A0A0M3J5Z1-F1
#
_cell.length_a   1.000
_cell.length_b   1.000
_cell.length_c   1.000
_cell.angle_alpha   90.00
_cell.angle_beta   90.00
_cell.angle_gamma   90.00
#
_symmetry.space_group_name_H-M   'P 1'
#
loop_
_entity.id
_entity.type
_entity.pdbx_description
1 polymer ?
#
loop_
_entity_poly.entity_id
_entity_poly.type
_entity_poly.pdbx_seq_one_letter_code
_entity_poly.pdbx_strand_id
1 'polypeptide(L)' 'LKTLQMPENSRYKPLKSLSQGGIIMLRDKRAGQEKEEIVALVAAGGTRANDGKDSTEEATPHAPFEINIASY' A
#
# COMPACT_ATOMS: atom_id res chain seq x y z
N LEU A 1 -1.92 4.43 -17.05
CA LEU A 1 -0.44 4.47 -17.01
C LEU A 1 0.05 4.31 -18.45
N LYS A 2 0.57 5.36 -19.10
CA LYS A 2 0.84 5.34 -20.56
C LYS A 2 2.23 4.80 -20.92
N THR A 3 3.13 4.70 -19.95
CA THR A 3 4.55 4.38 -20.15
C THR A 3 4.99 3.07 -19.52
N LEU A 4 4.11 2.39 -18.78
CA LEU A 4 4.45 1.13 -18.12
C LEU A 4 4.05 -0.05 -19.02
N GLN A 5 5.03 -0.86 -19.39
CA GLN A 5 4.82 -2.10 -20.14
C GLN A 5 5.44 -3.27 -19.37
N MET A 6 4.69 -4.37 -19.26
CA MET A 6 5.20 -5.60 -18.65
C MET A 6 6.00 -6.42 -19.66
N PRO A 7 7.16 -6.99 -19.28
CA PRO A 7 7.90 -7.91 -20.12
C PRO A 7 7.09 -9.17 -20.45
N GLU A 8 7.13 -9.64 -21.69
CA GLU A 8 6.36 -10.81 -22.16
C GLU A 8 6.74 -12.10 -21.41
N ASN A 9 8.01 -12.23 -21.06
CA ASN A 9 8.57 -13.37 -20.32
C ASN A 9 8.51 -13.21 -18.79
N SER A 10 7.81 -12.20 -18.27
CA SER A 10 7.63 -12.04 -16.82
C SER A 10 6.93 -13.26 -16.20
N ARG A 11 7.32 -13.70 -15.00
CA ARG A 11 6.63 -14.75 -14.23
C ARG A 11 5.20 -14.33 -13.85
N TYR A 12 4.97 -13.03 -13.69
CA TYR A 12 3.70 -12.48 -13.27
C TYR A 12 2.95 -11.81 -14.42
N LYS A 13 1.62 -12.04 -14.49
CA LYS A 13 0.75 -11.40 -15.49
C LYS A 13 -0.33 -10.57 -14.78
N PRO A 14 -0.55 -9.30 -15.17
CA PRO A 14 -1.60 -8.49 -14.59
C PRO A 14 -2.97 -9.06 -14.95
N LEU A 15 -3.88 -9.06 -13.98
CA LEU A 15 -5.26 -9.53 -14.17
C LEU A 15 -6.13 -8.54 -14.94
N LYS A 16 -5.74 -7.26 -14.93
CA LYS A 16 -6.41 -6.15 -15.61
C LYS A 16 -5.41 -5.36 -16.46
N SER A 17 -5.92 -4.64 -17.45
CA SER A 17 -5.09 -3.74 -18.26
C SER A 17 -4.43 -2.67 -17.39
N LEU A 18 -3.15 -2.36 -17.66
CA LEU A 18 -2.33 -1.37 -16.95
C LEU A 18 -2.73 0.10 -17.28
N SER A 19 -3.84 0.29 -17.99
CA SER A 19 -4.35 1.62 -18.35
C SER A 19 -4.73 2.45 -17.12
N GLN A 20 -5.16 1.81 -16.03
CA GLN A 20 -5.50 2.43 -14.75
C GLN A 20 -4.34 2.28 -13.75
N GLY A 21 -4.01 3.36 -13.04
CA GLY A 21 -3.01 3.35 -11.97
C GLY A 21 -3.56 2.77 -10.66
N GLY A 22 -2.76 2.79 -9.59
CA GLY A 22 -3.13 2.27 -8.27
C GLY A 22 -2.53 0.88 -7.99
N ILE A 23 -3.11 0.14 -7.05
CA ILE A 23 -2.69 -1.23 -6.71
C ILE A 23 -3.17 -2.18 -7.80
N ILE A 24 -2.24 -2.94 -8.39
CA ILE A 24 -2.51 -3.84 -9.51
C ILE A 24 -2.29 -5.28 -9.05
N MET A 25 -3.32 -6.11 -9.20
CA MET A 25 -3.22 -7.54 -8.90
C MET A 25 -2.52 -8.30 -10.02
N LEU A 26 -1.57 -9.15 -9.63
CA LEU A 26 -0.77 -9.97 -10.53
C LEU A 26 -1.04 -11.45 -10.25
N ARG A 27 -1.12 -12.26 -11.31
CA ARG A 27 -1.17 -13.73 -11.20
C ARG A 27 0.23 -14.30 -11.42
N ASP A 28 0.65 -15.25 -10.59
CA ASP A 28 1.84 -16.06 -10.85
C ASP A 28 1.53 -17.11 -11.93
N LYS A 29 2.33 -17.16 -13.01
CA LYS A 29 2.21 -18.17 -14.07
C LYS A 29 2.88 -19.50 -13.71
N ARG A 30 3.75 -19.53 -12.71
CA ARG A 30 4.49 -20.74 -12.27
C ARG A 30 4.00 -21.28 -10.93
N ALA A 31 2.83 -20.81 -10.48
CA ALA A 31 2.19 -21.26 -9.25
C ALA A 31 2.05 -22.80 -9.27
N GLY A 32 2.66 -23.46 -8.29
CA GLY A 32 2.62 -24.92 -8.14
C GLY A 32 3.70 -25.71 -8.89
N GLN A 33 4.46 -25.08 -9.79
CA GLN A 33 5.61 -25.72 -10.46
C GLN A 33 6.93 -25.38 -9.77
N GLU A 34 7.07 -24.13 -9.32
CA GLU A 34 8.26 -23.62 -8.64
C GLU A 34 7.86 -22.92 -7.35
N LYS A 35 8.57 -23.19 -6.25
CA LYS A 35 8.41 -22.42 -5.02
C LYS A 35 8.69 -20.95 -5.35
N GLU A 36 7.80 -20.08 -4.90
CA GLU A 36 7.94 -18.66 -5.15
C GLU A 36 9.15 -18.12 -4.35
N GLU A 37 10.14 -17.60 -5.07
CA GLU A 37 11.28 -16.90 -4.49
C GLU A 37 11.12 -15.41 -4.82
N ILE A 38 10.23 -14.73 -4.11
CA ILE A 38 10.20 -13.26 -4.14
C ILE A 38 11.43 -12.80 -3.37
N VAL A 39 12.58 -12.72 -4.04
CA VAL A 39 13.73 -11.97 -3.50
C VAL A 39 13.31 -10.52 -3.56
N ALA A 40 12.71 -10.03 -2.48
CA ALA A 40 12.48 -8.61 -2.31
C ALA A 40 13.86 -7.94 -2.43
N LEU A 41 14.12 -7.31 -3.58
CA LEU A 41 15.28 -6.45 -3.76
C LEU A 41 15.28 -5.52 -2.56
N VAL A 42 16.32 -5.66 -1.74
CA VAL A 42 16.53 -5.02 -0.43
C VAL A 42 15.74 -3.72 -0.36
N ALA A 43 14.80 -3.65 0.60
CA ALA A 43 13.89 -2.52 0.82
C ALA A 43 14.51 -1.21 0.35
N ALA A 44 14.09 -0.73 -0.83
CA ALA A 44 14.50 0.58 -1.32
C ALA A 44 14.15 1.57 -0.20
N GLY A 45 15.16 2.24 0.33
CA GLY A 45 15.14 2.93 1.63
C GLY A 45 13.93 3.82 1.88
N GLY A 46 12.86 3.21 2.37
CA GLY A 46 11.77 3.86 3.07
C GLY A 46 11.86 3.41 4.52
N THR A 47 11.78 4.35 5.45
CA THR A 47 11.64 4.04 6.87
C THR A 47 10.52 3.01 7.01
N ARG A 48 10.84 1.80 7.51
CA ARG A 48 9.81 0.88 7.97
C ARG A 48 8.96 1.68 8.95
N ALA A 49 7.65 1.84 8.67
CA ALA A 49 6.74 2.28 9.72
C ALA A 49 6.90 1.23 10.83
N ASN A 50 7.38 1.67 12.00
CA ASN A 50 7.78 0.82 13.11
C ASN A 50 6.83 -0.38 13.29
N ASP A 51 7.35 -1.58 13.05
CA ASP A 51 6.81 -2.81 13.63
C ASP A 51 7.06 -2.75 15.15
N GLY A 52 6.17 -2.08 15.88
CA GLY A 52 6.15 -2.09 17.33
C GLY A 52 5.98 -0.72 17.97
N LYS A 53 4.79 -0.53 18.56
CA LYS A 53 4.40 0.58 19.45
C LYS A 53 4.40 1.97 18.81
N ASP A 54 3.25 2.37 18.30
CA ASP A 54 2.48 3.52 18.81
C ASP A 54 1.48 3.98 17.74
N SER A 55 0.25 4.30 18.17
CA SER A 55 -0.76 5.11 17.45
C SER A 55 -1.51 4.50 16.25
N THR A 56 -2.13 3.33 16.42
CA THR A 56 -3.28 2.90 15.58
C THR A 56 -4.64 3.38 16.12
N GLU A 57 -4.66 4.19 17.18
CA GLU A 57 -5.89 4.80 17.68
C GLU A 57 -6.21 6.03 16.83
N GLU A 58 -7.40 6.04 16.25
CA GLU A 58 -7.98 7.23 15.61
C GLU A 58 -7.97 8.38 16.62
N ALA A 59 -7.57 9.58 16.18
CA ALA A 59 -7.52 10.74 17.06
C ALA A 59 -8.92 11.00 17.65
N THR A 60 -8.99 11.28 18.95
CA THR A 60 -10.27 11.61 19.59
C THR A 60 -10.82 12.92 19.01
N PRO A 61 -12.15 13.02 18.79
CA PRO A 61 -12.75 14.26 18.29
C PRO A 61 -12.50 15.41 19.27
N HIS A 62 -12.40 16.63 18.74
CA HIS A 62 -12.26 17.84 19.55
C HIS A 62 -13.46 18.02 20.49
N ALA A 63 -13.22 18.60 21.67
CA ALA A 63 -14.29 18.97 22.59
C ALA A 63 -15.22 20.05 21.97
N PRO A 64 -16.53 20.04 22.28
CA PRO A 64 -17.42 21.14 21.92
C PRO A 64 -16.89 22.48 22.46
N PHE A 65 -17.14 23.57 21.74
CA PHE A 65 -16.85 24.90 22.26
C PHE A 65 -17.91 25.30 23.30
N GLU A 66 -17.45 25.83 24.43
CA GLU A 66 -18.31 26.41 25.46
C GLU A 66 -18.31 27.93 25.35
N ILE A 67 -19.49 28.55 25.26
CA ILE A 67 -19.63 30.01 25.33
C ILE A 67 -19.96 30.35 26.80
N ASN A 68 -19.02 30.98 27.51
CA ASN A 68 -19.29 31.49 28.85
C ASN A 68 -20.01 32.85 28.75
N ILE A 69 -21.32 32.84 28.99
CA ILE A 69 -22.16 34.05 28.94
C ILE A 69 -21.93 34.93 30.20
N ALA A 70 -21.33 34.41 31.27
CA ALA A 70 -21.04 35.18 32.48
C ALA A 70 -19.84 36.15 32.32
N SER A 71 -19.08 36.04 31.22
CA SER A 71 -18.02 36.97 30.85
C SER A 71 -18.45 38.00 29.81
N TYR A 72 -19.76 38.17 29.57
CA TYR A 72 -20.34 39.20 28.69
C TYR A 72 -21.11 40.24 29.50
#